data_AF-A0A7V3S043-F1
#
_entry.id   AF-A0A7V3S043-F1
#
_cell.length_a   1.000
_cell.length_b   1.000
_cell.length_c   1.000
_cell.angle_alpha   90.00
_cell.angle_beta   90.00
_cell.angle_gamma   90.00
#
_symmetry.space_group_name_H-M   'P 1'
#
loop_
_entity.id
_entity.type
_entity.pdbx_description
1 polymer ?
#
loop_
_entity_poly.entity_id
_entity_poly.type
_entity_poly.pdbx_seq_one_letter_code
_entity_poly.pdbx_strand_id
1 'polypeptide(L)'
;MKNNQQKFVKNLSRNFLVEAGAGTGKTACLVERILNLISRLPDFKMGELVALTFTEKAAAEMKIRLRQGLEQAKRKAGRDKAGVFEQALLDFERAQISTIHSFCAGLLRLLPVEAGVPPGFRVLDENAAGGL
;
A
#
# COMPACT_ATOMS: atom_id res chain seq x y z
N MET A 1 21.85 1.49 12.15
CA MET A 1 20.52 1.04 11.67
C MET A 1 19.34 1.92 12.12
N LYS A 2 19.13 2.22 13.41
CA LYS A 2 17.98 3.04 13.89
C LYS A 2 17.83 4.42 13.18
N ASN A 3 18.95 5.06 12.83
CA ASN A 3 18.96 6.39 12.20
C ASN A 3 18.40 6.41 10.76
N ASN A 4 18.52 5.31 10.01
CA ASN A 4 18.02 5.23 8.62
C ASN A 4 16.51 4.95 8.56
N GLN A 5 16.00 4.12 9.47
CA GLN A 5 14.55 3.89 9.59
C GLN A 5 13.80 5.17 9.98
N GLN A 6 14.37 5.96 10.89
CA GLN A 6 13.74 7.21 11.31
C GLN A 6 13.74 8.27 10.20
N LYS A 7 14.81 8.33 9.39
CA LYS A 7 14.85 9.15 8.16
C LYS A 7 13.83 8.66 7.13
N PHE A 8 13.72 7.35 6.92
CA PHE A 8 12.73 6.73 6.05
C PHE A 8 11.31 7.06 6.49
N VAL A 9 10.98 7.04 7.79
CA VAL A 9 9.62 7.35 8.21
C VAL A 9 9.28 8.84 8.04
N LYS A 10 10.25 9.74 8.27
CA LYS A 10 10.00 11.19 8.36
C LYS A 10 10.21 11.97 7.07
N ASN A 11 11.06 11.50 6.15
CA ASN A 11 11.36 12.21 4.90
C ASN A 11 10.50 11.66 3.76
N LEU A 12 9.53 12.46 3.32
CA LEU A 12 8.50 12.04 2.38
C LEU A 12 8.76 12.49 0.93
N SER A 13 9.78 13.32 0.71
CA SER A 13 10.07 13.95 -0.60
C SER A 13 11.22 13.27 -1.37
N ARG A 14 11.66 12.09 -0.93
CA ARG A 14 12.74 11.32 -1.57
C ARG A 14 12.41 9.83 -1.60
N ASN A 15 13.05 9.16 -2.55
CA ASN A 15 13.05 7.71 -2.68
C ASN A 15 14.03 7.09 -1.69
N PHE A 16 13.67 5.93 -1.13
CA PHE A 16 14.49 5.20 -0.17
C PHE A 16 14.61 3.74 -0.57
N LEU A 17 15.83 3.23 -0.56
CA LEU A 17 16.09 1.80 -0.44
C LEU A 17 16.32 1.49 1.04
N VAL A 18 15.55 0.56 1.59
CA VAL A 18 15.65 0.17 3.00
C VAL A 18 16.09 -1.28 3.08
N GLU A 19 17.37 -1.49 3.40
CA GLU A 19 17.89 -2.80 3.77
C GLU A 19 17.53 -3.11 5.23
N ALA A 20 16.91 -4.26 5.45
CA ALA A 20 16.62 -4.72 6.80
C ALA A 20 16.55 -6.24 6.85
N GLY A 21 17.10 -6.84 7.90
CA GLY A 21 17.05 -8.29 8.16
C GLY A 21 15.65 -8.80 8.52
N ALA A 22 15.50 -10.12 8.67
CA ALA A 22 14.27 -10.70 9.19
C ALA A 22 13.96 -10.15 10.60
N GLY A 23 12.67 -9.94 10.92
CA GLY A 23 12.25 -9.48 12.25
C GLY A 23 12.55 -8.00 12.60
N THR A 24 13.19 -7.22 11.72
CA THR A 24 13.60 -5.82 12.04
C THR A 24 12.49 -4.77 11.86
N GLY A 25 11.21 -5.19 11.83
CA GLY A 25 10.07 -4.26 11.79
C GLY A 25 9.85 -3.52 10.47
N LYS A 26 10.33 -4.03 9.31
CA LYS A 26 10.16 -3.39 7.99
C LYS A 26 8.72 -2.96 7.70
N THR A 27 7.78 -3.88 7.89
CA THR A 27 6.35 -3.62 7.67
C THR A 27 5.81 -2.56 8.62
N ALA A 28 6.28 -2.54 9.87
CA ALA A 28 5.90 -1.49 10.83
C ALA A 28 6.43 -0.12 10.39
N CYS A 29 7.68 -0.02 9.93
CA CYS A 29 8.23 1.21 9.39
C CYS A 29 7.48 1.68 8.14
N LEU A 30 7.08 0.77 7.24
CA LEU A 30 6.28 1.10 6.06
C LEU A 30 4.91 1.68 6.45
N VAL A 31 4.20 1.03 7.37
CA VAL A 31 2.92 1.54 7.89
C VAL A 31 3.11 2.90 8.55
N GLU A 32 4.13 3.06 9.40
CA GLU A 32 4.43 4.34 10.05
C GLU A 32 4.73 5.44 9.02
N ARG A 33 5.44 5.12 7.93
CA ARG A 33 5.69 6.07 6.83
C ARG A 33 4.39 6.50 6.14
N ILE A 34 3.47 5.57 5.87
CA ILE A 34 2.16 5.89 5.27
C ILE A 34 1.32 6.77 6.20
N LEU A 35 1.30 6.47 7.50
CA LEU A 35 0.62 7.32 8.48
C LEU A 35 1.22 8.74 8.53
N ASN A 36 2.54 8.86 8.39
CA ASN A 36 3.20 10.16 8.29
C ASN A 36 2.87 10.90 6.99
N LEU A 37 2.72 10.20 5.85
CA LEU A 37 2.25 10.80 4.59
C LEU A 37 0.87 11.43 4.79
N ILE A 38 -0.09 10.63 5.27
CA ILE A 38 -1.47 11.07 5.52
C ILE A 38 -1.51 12.26 6.49
N SER A 39 -0.74 12.21 7.58
CA SER A 39 -0.78 13.28 8.60
C SER A 39 -0.13 14.59 8.18
N ARG A 40 0.77 14.58 7.18
CA ARG A 40 1.56 15.74 6.76
C ARG A 40 1.14 16.31 5.41
N LEU A 41 0.42 15.54 4.61
CA LEU A 41 -0.10 15.95 3.31
C LEU A 41 -1.63 15.92 3.37
N PRO A 42 -2.28 17.05 3.69
CA PRO A 42 -3.74 17.10 3.90
C PRO A 42 -4.55 16.65 2.68
N ASP A 43 -4.01 16.87 1.47
CA ASP A 43 -4.66 16.54 0.22
C ASP A 43 -4.41 15.10 -0.25
N PHE A 44 -3.57 14.34 0.47
CA PHE A 44 -3.24 12.96 0.09
C PHE A 44 -4.47 12.06 0.25
N LYS A 45 -4.82 11.37 -0.83
CA LYS A 45 -5.97 10.45 -0.85
C LYS A 45 -5.48 9.01 -0.84
N MET A 46 -6.22 8.12 -0.18
CA MET A 46 -5.88 6.69 -0.16
C MET A 46 -5.80 6.08 -1.56
N GLY A 47 -6.58 6.58 -2.53
CA GLY A 47 -6.50 6.15 -3.94
C GLY A 47 -5.18 6.45 -4.64
N GLU A 48 -4.34 7.35 -4.08
CA GLU A 48 -3.01 7.68 -4.60
C GLU A 48 -1.92 6.76 -4.02
N LEU A 49 -2.27 5.89 -3.06
CA LEU A 49 -1.36 4.92 -2.47
C LEU A 49 -1.29 3.65 -3.32
N VAL A 50 -0.07 3.32 -3.75
CA VAL A 50 0.27 1.99 -4.29
C VAL A 50 1.31 1.35 -3.38
N ALA A 51 0.99 0.19 -2.83
CA ALA A 51 1.88 -0.63 -2.01
C ALA A 51 1.91 -2.06 -2.56
N LEU A 52 3.06 -2.46 -3.09
CA LEU A 52 3.23 -3.74 -3.76
C LEU A 52 3.98 -4.75 -2.87
N THR A 53 3.53 -6.00 -2.86
CA THR A 53 4.17 -7.10 -2.15
C THR A 53 4.46 -8.27 -3.09
N PHE A 54 5.25 -9.24 -2.61
CA PHE A 54 5.55 -10.45 -3.38
C PHE A 54 4.42 -11.49 -3.28
N THR A 55 3.76 -11.59 -2.12
CA THR A 55 2.70 -12.58 -1.89
C THR A 55 1.38 -11.93 -1.50
N GLU A 56 0.28 -12.60 -1.83
CA GLU A 56 -1.07 -12.19 -1.42
C GLU A 56 -1.22 -12.16 0.10
N LYS A 57 -0.58 -13.11 0.80
CA LYS A 57 -0.52 -13.11 2.28
C LYS A 57 0.12 -11.84 2.84
N ALA A 58 1.24 -11.39 2.24
CA ALA A 58 1.91 -10.17 2.68
C ALA A 58 1.08 -8.91 2.37
N ALA A 59 0.37 -8.88 1.23
CA ALA A 59 -0.56 -7.80 0.90
C ALA A 59 -1.70 -7.73 1.93
N ALA A 60 -2.34 -8.86 2.23
CA ALA A 60 -3.41 -8.95 3.22
C ALA A 60 -2.95 -8.52 4.61
N GLU A 61 -1.77 -8.98 5.04
CA GLU A 61 -1.17 -8.56 6.30
C GLU A 61 -0.89 -7.05 6.33
N MET A 62 -0.40 -6.47 5.23
CA MET A 62 -0.16 -5.03 5.11
C MET A 62 -1.47 -4.24 5.21
N LYS A 63 -2.55 -4.68 4.57
CA LYS A 63 -3.89 -4.06 4.69
C LYS A 63 -4.35 -4.03 6.15
N ILE A 64 -4.27 -5.17 6.84
CA ILE A 64 -4.67 -5.29 8.25
C ILE A 64 -3.87 -4.31 9.12
N ARG A 65 -2.53 -4.34 8.99
CA ARG A 65 -1.63 -3.49 9.80
C ARG A 65 -1.85 -2.00 9.52
N LEU A 66 -2.07 -1.60 8.27
CA LEU A 66 -2.32 -0.21 7.93
C LEU A 66 -3.66 0.28 8.49
N ARG A 67 -4.73 -0.52 8.35
CA ARG A 67 -6.05 -0.18 8.92
C ARG A 67 -5.99 -0.03 10.43
N GLN A 68 -5.34 -0.97 11.12
CA GLN A 68 -5.10 -0.88 12.57
C GLN A 68 -4.27 0.37 12.94
N GLY A 69 -3.25 0.69 12.14
CA GLY A 69 -2.44 1.88 12.32
C GLY A 69 -3.26 3.18 12.19
N LEU A 70 -4.16 3.25 11.21
CA LEU A 70 -5.06 4.38 11.00
C LEU A 70 -6.03 4.57 12.18
N GLU A 71 -6.65 3.49 12.65
CA GLU A 71 -7.53 3.51 13.83
C GLU A 71 -6.81 4.01 15.08
N GLN A 72 -5.59 3.51 15.31
CA GLN A 72 -4.77 3.96 16.43
C GLN A 72 -4.33 5.42 16.28
N ALA A 73 -3.98 5.85 15.08
CA ALA A 73 -3.59 7.23 14.79
C ALA A 73 -4.76 8.19 15.00
N LYS A 74 -5.97 7.84 14.52
CA LYS A 74 -7.21 8.58 14.76
C LYS A 74 -7.48 8.76 16.25
N ARG A 75 -7.41 7.68 17.05
CA ARG A 75 -7.65 7.73 18.51
C ARG A 75 -6.64 8.59 19.27
N LYS A 76 -5.38 8.62 18.81
CA LYS A 76 -4.29 9.38 19.45
C LYS A 76 -4.19 10.82 18.94
N ALA A 77 -4.82 11.13 17.81
CA ALA A 77 -4.78 12.45 17.21
C ALA A 77 -5.60 13.46 18.03
N GLY A 78 -5.11 14.70 18.14
CA GLY A 78 -5.94 15.81 18.58
C GLY A 78 -7.09 16.09 17.61
N ARG A 79 -8.09 16.88 18.04
CA ARG A 79 -9.31 17.18 17.26
C ARG A 79 -9.00 17.61 15.82
N ASP A 80 -7.96 18.41 15.62
CA ASP A 80 -7.59 18.96 14.31
C ASP A 80 -7.07 17.90 13.31
N LYS A 81 -6.53 16.78 13.79
CA LYS A 81 -5.93 15.74 12.94
C LYS A 81 -6.77 14.46 12.86
N ALA A 82 -7.75 14.30 13.75
CA ALA A 82 -8.63 13.13 13.75
C ALA A 82 -9.42 13.02 12.42
N GLY A 83 -9.84 14.15 11.85
CA GLY A 83 -10.58 14.17 10.58
C GLY A 83 -9.80 13.63 9.39
N VAL A 84 -8.48 13.85 9.34
CA VAL A 84 -7.62 13.36 8.24
C VAL A 84 -7.53 11.82 8.26
N PHE A 85 -7.34 11.24 9.45
CA PHE A 85 -7.32 9.78 9.59
C PHE A 85 -8.70 9.16 9.39
N GLU A 86 -9.77 9.86 9.77
CA GLU A 86 -11.14 9.41 9.51
C GLU A 86 -11.43 9.34 8.01
N GLN A 87 -11.07 10.38 7.27
CA GLN A 87 -11.21 10.38 5.82
C GLN A 87 -10.39 9.26 5.16
N ALA A 88 -9.17 9.03 5.63
CA ALA A 88 -8.35 7.92 5.15
C ALA A 88 -8.96 6.54 5.45
N LEU A 89 -9.70 6.37 6.56
CA LEU A 89 -10.43 5.13 6.86
C LEU A 89 -11.63 4.95 5.92
N LEU A 90 -12.36 6.02 5.61
CA LEU A 90 -13.49 5.99 4.67
C LEU A 90 -13.04 5.62 3.25
N ASP A 91 -11.91 6.18 2.80
CA ASP A 91 -11.35 5.93 1.47
C ASP A 91 -10.41 4.71 1.43
N PHE A 92 -10.28 3.95 2.53
CA PHE A 92 -9.24 2.91 2.68
C PHE A 92 -9.21 1.89 1.53
N GLU A 93 -10.38 1.42 1.08
CA GLU A 93 -10.50 0.41 0.02
C GLU A 93 -10.06 0.92 -1.37
N ARG A 94 -9.86 2.23 -1.53
CA ARG A 94 -9.30 2.79 -2.76
C ARG A 94 -7.79 2.58 -2.88
N ALA A 95 -7.10 2.32 -1.78
CA ALA A 95 -5.65 2.07 -1.80
C ALA A 95 -5.31 0.77 -2.51
N GLN A 96 -4.32 0.84 -3.41
CA GLN A 96 -3.81 -0.31 -4.14
C GLN A 96 -2.75 -1.04 -3.32
N ILE A 97 -3.21 -1.94 -2.44
CA ILE A 97 -2.33 -2.82 -1.64
C ILE A 97 -2.50 -4.25 -2.17
N SER A 98 -1.52 -4.72 -2.95
CA SER A 98 -1.64 -5.98 -3.69
C SER A 98 -0.27 -6.55 -4.08
N THR A 99 -0.26 -7.71 -4.73
CA THR A 99 0.96 -8.18 -5.41
C THR A 99 1.23 -7.39 -6.70
N ILE A 100 2.47 -7.45 -7.20
CA ILE A 100 2.83 -6.85 -8.49
C ILE A 100 1.94 -7.42 -9.62
N HIS A 101 1.70 -8.74 -9.62
CA HIS A 101 0.85 -9.40 -10.61
C HIS A 101 -0.59 -8.89 -10.57
N SER A 102 -1.20 -8.84 -9.39
CA SER A 102 -2.56 -8.35 -9.20
C SER A 102 -2.71 -6.88 -9.62
N PHE A 103 -1.71 -6.04 -9.31
CA PHE A 103 -1.66 -4.65 -9.75
C PHE A 103 -1.58 -4.52 -11.29
N CYS A 104 -0.65 -5.22 -11.94
CA CYS A 104 -0.51 -5.20 -13.39
C CYS A 104 -1.76 -5.72 -14.10
N ALA A 105 -2.36 -6.81 -13.61
CA ALA A 105 -3.61 -7.32 -14.14
C ALA A 105 -4.76 -6.30 -14.00
N GLY A 106 -4.80 -5.55 -12.89
CA GLY A 106 -5.72 -4.42 -12.72
C GLY A 106 -5.49 -3.32 -13.75
N LEU A 107 -4.23 -2.93 -13.99
CA LEU A 107 -3.87 -1.91 -14.98
C LEU A 107 -4.29 -2.30 -16.40
N LEU A 108 -4.05 -3.54 -16.81
CA LEU A 108 -4.47 -4.06 -18.11
C LEU A 108 -6.00 -4.04 -18.28
N ARG A 109 -6.76 -4.19 -17.19
CA ARG A 109 -8.23 -4.13 -17.23
C ARG A 109 -8.79 -2.71 -17.35
N LEU A 110 -7.99 -1.68 -17.07
CA LEU A 110 -8.46 -0.28 -17.22
C LEU A 110 -8.61 0.11 -18.69
N LEU A 111 -7.71 -0.37 -19.56
CA LEU A 111 -7.67 -0.05 -20.98
C LEU A 111 -7.30 -1.32 -21.78
N PRO A 112 -8.17 -2.36 -21.79
CA PRO A 112 -7.82 -3.67 -22.33
C PRO A 112 -7.55 -3.63 -23.84
N VAL A 113 -8.27 -2.78 -24.58
CA VAL A 113 -8.12 -2.65 -26.03
C VAL A 113 -6.76 -2.05 -26.38
N GLU A 114 -6.39 -0.95 -25.73
CA GLU A 114 -5.09 -0.28 -25.89
C GLU A 114 -3.93 -1.16 -25.43
N ALA A 115 -4.16 -1.99 -24.41
CA ALA A 115 -3.20 -2.98 -23.94
C ALA A 115 -3.09 -4.22 -24.85
N GLY A 116 -3.92 -4.34 -25.89
CA GLY A 116 -3.90 -5.47 -26.82
C GLY A 116 -4.42 -6.78 -26.21
N VAL A 117 -5.24 -6.72 -25.16
CA VAL A 117 -5.82 -7.90 -24.49
C VAL A 117 -7.35 -7.93 -24.63
N PRO A 118 -7.97 -9.12 -24.69
CA PRO A 118 -9.42 -9.22 -24.72
C PRO A 118 -10.06 -8.59 -23.48
N PRO A 119 -11.18 -7.85 -23.61
CA PRO A 119 -12.01 -7.49 -22.48
C PRO A 119 -12.41 -8.75 -21.69
N GLY A 120 -12.26 -8.71 -20.36
CA GLY A 120 -12.56 -9.86 -19.51
C GLY A 120 -11.53 -11.00 -19.58
N PHE A 121 -10.30 -10.73 -20.02
CA PHE A 121 -9.23 -11.73 -19.97
C PHE A 121 -9.10 -12.34 -18.57
N ARG A 122 -8.79 -13.64 -18.54
CA ARG A 122 -8.51 -14.37 -17.30
C ARG A 122 -7.02 -14.64 -17.19
N VAL A 123 -6.48 -14.40 -16.01
CA VAL A 123 -5.13 -14.86 -15.67
C VAL A 123 -5.25 -16.35 -15.43
N LEU A 124 -4.51 -17.14 -16.22
CA LEU A 124 -4.42 -18.58 -16.01
C LEU A 124 -3.57 -18.84 -14.77
N ASP A 125 -3.99 -19.81 -13.96
CA ASP A 125 -3.12 -20.35 -12.93
C ASP A 125 -2.00 -21.18 -13.56
N GLU A 126 -0.93 -21.43 -12.80
CA GLU A 126 0.24 -22.17 -13.28
C GLU A 126 -0.12 -23.57 -13.80
N ASN A 127 -1.18 -24.19 -13.26
CA ASN A 127 -1.65 -25.51 -13.67
C ASN A 127 -2.38 -25.50 -15.02
N ALA A 128 -3.16 -24.45 -15.30
CA ALA A 128 -3.88 -24.29 -16.56
C ALA A 128 -2.96 -23.82 -17.70
N ALA A 129 -1.86 -23.13 -17.38
CA ALA A 129 -0.90 -22.63 -18.36
C ALA A 129 -0.04 -23.73 -18.98
N GLY A 130 0.26 -24.81 -18.25
CA GLY A 130 1.10 -25.92 -18.74
C GLY A 130 0.46 -26.82 -19.80
N GLY A 131 -0.82 -26.59 -20.14
CA GLY A 131 -1.56 -27.33 -21.16
C GLY A 131 -1.70 -26.60 -22.50
N LEU A 132 -1.05 -25.45 -22.68
CA LEU A 132 -1.02 -24.66 -23.92
C LEU A 132 0.26 -24.89 -24.72
#